data_AF-A0A4R7ZBE6-F1
#
_entry.id   AF-A0A4R7ZBE6-F1
#
_cell.length_a   1.000
_cell.length_b   1.000
_cell.length_c   1.000
_cell.angle_alpha   90.00
_cell.angle_beta   90.00
_cell.angle_gamma   90.00
#
_symmetry.space_group_name_H-M   'P 1'
#
loop_
_entity.id
_entity.type
_entity.pdbx_description
1 polymer ?
#
loop_
_entity_poly.entity_id
_entity_poly.type
_entity_poly.pdbx_seq_one_letter_code
_entity_poly.pdbx_strand_id
1 'polypeptide(L)'
;MKFTKRLVLFTSVLMIGLILSTAVIAFADDGAKYVFMFIGDGMANSQISAAEAFMSARKGEIGQNRLNFTTFPAQGMQTTYAADRFCGCSDIDVFRN
;
A
#
# COMPACT_ATOMS: atom_id res chain seq x y z
N MET A 1 42.08 -29.99 -18.17
CA MET A 1 41.65 -29.90 -16.75
C MET A 1 41.33 -28.50 -16.20
N LYS A 2 41.59 -27.40 -16.93
CA LYS A 2 41.25 -26.02 -16.48
C LYS A 2 39.85 -25.56 -16.90
N PHE A 3 39.38 -26.02 -18.07
CA PHE A 3 38.06 -25.66 -18.62
C PHE A 3 36.90 -26.29 -17.84
N THR A 4 37.01 -27.58 -17.50
CA THR A 4 36.02 -28.30 -16.69
C THR A 4 35.88 -27.73 -15.28
N LYS A 5 36.96 -27.23 -14.68
CA LYS A 5 36.92 -26.56 -13.36
C LYS A 5 36.21 -25.20 -13.40
N ARG A 6 36.42 -24.42 -14.47
CA ARG A 6 35.70 -23.14 -14.67
C ARG A 6 34.21 -23.38 -14.92
N LEU A 7 33.87 -24.38 -15.73
CA LEU A 7 32.48 -24.76 -16.00
C LEU A 7 31.73 -25.20 -14.74
N VAL A 8 32.37 -26.02 -13.88
CA VAL A 8 31.79 -26.46 -12.60
C VAL A 8 31.64 -25.31 -11.59
N LEU A 9 32.55 -24.32 -11.60
CA LEU A 9 32.43 -23.13 -10.76
C LEU A 9 31.25 -22.23 -11.21
N PHE A 10 31.03 -22.09 -12.51
CA PHE A 10 29.90 -21.32 -13.02
C PHE A 10 28.55 -21.96 -12.71
N THR A 11 28.43 -23.29 -12.84
CA THR A 11 27.18 -23.99 -12.51
C THR A 11 26.91 -23.99 -11.01
N SER A 12 27.93 -24.09 -10.16
CA SER A 12 27.73 -24.00 -8.70
C SER A 12 27.29 -22.61 -8.25
N VAL A 13 27.86 -21.54 -8.82
CA VAL A 13 27.44 -20.16 -8.54
C VAL A 13 26.00 -19.91 -9.01
N LEU A 14 25.62 -20.44 -10.18
CA LEU A 14 24.25 -20.34 -10.69
C LEU A 14 23.24 -21.04 -9.77
N MET A 15 23.58 -22.23 -9.27
CA MET A 15 22.72 -23.00 -8.35
C MET A 15 22.60 -22.33 -6.99
N ILE A 16 23.68 -21.75 -6.46
CA ILE A 16 23.64 -20.98 -5.21
C ILE A 16 22.76 -19.73 -5.38
N GLY A 17 22.89 -19.02 -6.50
CA GLY A 17 22.04 -17.87 -6.81
C GLY A 17 20.56 -18.23 -6.91
N LEU A 18 20.24 -19.39 -7.51
CA LEU A 18 18.87 -19.89 -7.61
C LEU A 18 18.28 -20.24 -6.25
N ILE A 19 19.06 -20.91 -5.38
CA ILE A 19 18.63 -21.27 -4.01
C ILE A 19 18.43 -20.02 -3.13
N LEU A 20 19.27 -18.99 -3.30
CA LEU A 20 19.13 -17.75 -2.54
C LEU A 20 17.86 -16.97 -2.93
N SER A 21 17.50 -16.99 -4.21
CA SER A 21 16.29 -16.33 -4.72
C SER A 21 15.00 -16.97 -4.19
N THR A 22 14.93 -18.30 -4.10
CA THR A 22 13.74 -19.00 -3.57
C THR A 22 13.55 -18.79 -2.07
N ALA A 23 14.64 -18.65 -1.31
CA ALA A 23 14.57 -18.35 0.12
C ALA A 23 13.92 -16.97 0.40
N VAL A 24 14.20 -15.95 -0.43
CA VAL A 24 13.63 -14.60 -0.27
C VAL A 24 12.10 -14.60 -0.41
N ILE A 25 11.54 -15.44 -1.29
CA ILE A 25 10.09 -15.53 -1.52
C ILE A 25 9.39 -16.21 -0.32
N ALA A 26 10.06 -17.14 0.37
CA ALA A 26 9.46 -17.90 1.47
C ALA A 26 9.24 -17.08 2.76
N PHE A 27 9.97 -15.98 2.97
CA PHE A 27 9.79 -15.09 4.13
C PHE A 27 8.75 -13.98 3.91
N ALA A 28 8.08 -13.96 2.75
CA ALA A 28 7.24 -12.84 2.36
C ALA A 28 5.79 -12.91 2.90
N ASP A 29 5.37 -14.01 3.53
CA ASP A 29 3.97 -14.17 3.96
C ASP A 29 3.84 -14.74 5.37
N ASP A 30 4.09 -13.89 6.36
CA ASP A 30 3.44 -14.00 7.67
C ASP A 30 2.23 -13.07 7.62
N GLY A 31 1.02 -13.64 7.63
CA GLY A 31 -0.23 -12.88 7.53
C GLY A 31 -0.33 -11.74 8.55
N ALA A 32 -1.19 -10.76 8.25
CA ALA A 32 -1.33 -9.56 9.07
C ALA A 32 -1.74 -9.89 10.52
N LYS A 33 -0.83 -9.67 11.48
CA LYS A 33 -1.09 -9.88 12.91
C LYS A 33 -2.01 -8.82 13.52
N TYR A 34 -1.98 -7.60 12.99
CA TYR A 34 -2.79 -6.48 13.45
C TYR A 34 -3.34 -5.71 12.25
N VAL A 35 -4.60 -5.31 12.32
CA VAL A 35 -5.27 -4.51 11.30
C VAL A 35 -5.76 -3.21 11.96
N PHE A 36 -5.27 -2.08 11.45
CA PHE A 36 -5.74 -0.75 11.84
C PHE A 36 -6.54 -0.16 10.69
N MET A 37 -7.80 0.18 10.95
CA MET A 37 -8.70 0.80 9.98
C MET A 37 -8.95 2.26 10.38
N PHE A 38 -8.51 3.19 9.54
CA PHE A 38 -8.77 4.61 9.72
C PHE A 38 -9.92 5.02 8.81
N ILE A 39 -11.06 5.38 9.40
CA ILE A 39 -12.25 5.80 8.65
C ILE A 39 -12.37 7.32 8.76
N GLY A 40 -12.24 8.01 7.62
CA GLY A 40 -12.57 9.42 7.49
C GLY A 40 -14.02 9.58 7.08
N ASP A 41 -14.91 9.90 8.02
CA ASP A 41 -16.32 10.14 7.72
C ASP A 41 -16.46 11.32 6.74
N GLY A 42 -17.18 11.10 5.64
CA GLY A 42 -17.35 12.09 4.58
C GLY A 42 -16.07 12.49 3.83
N MET A 43 -14.95 11.79 4.01
CA MET A 43 -13.66 12.18 3.43
C MET A 43 -13.53 11.78 1.96
N ALA A 44 -13.81 12.73 1.07
CA ALA A 44 -13.58 12.59 -0.38
C ALA A 44 -12.21 13.14 -0.82
N ASN A 45 -11.76 12.80 -2.04
CA ASN A 45 -10.50 13.27 -2.61
C ASN A 45 -10.33 14.80 -2.58
N SER A 46 -11.41 15.57 -2.76
CA SER A 46 -11.37 17.03 -2.70
C SER A 46 -10.96 17.54 -1.32
N GLN A 47 -11.42 16.90 -0.25
CA GLN A 47 -11.05 17.27 1.12
C GLN A 47 -9.59 16.92 1.40
N ILE A 48 -9.11 15.79 0.89
CA ILE A 48 -7.71 15.37 0.99
C ILE A 48 -6.81 16.40 0.32
N SER A 49 -7.09 16.78 -0.94
CA SER A 49 -6.30 17.77 -1.67
C SER A 49 -6.35 19.16 -1.02
N ALA A 50 -7.50 19.56 -0.47
CA ALA A 50 -7.62 20.83 0.26
C ALA A 50 -6.74 20.83 1.52
N ALA A 51 -6.67 19.72 2.26
CA ALA A 51 -5.82 19.59 3.43
C ALA A 51 -4.32 19.61 3.08
N GLU A 52 -3.91 18.94 1.99
CA GLU A 52 -2.52 18.97 1.50
C GLU A 52 -2.10 20.39 1.10
N ALA A 53 -2.98 21.12 0.41
CA ALA A 53 -2.75 22.53 0.05
C ALA A 53 -2.69 23.43 1.30
N PHE A 54 -3.58 23.23 2.27
CA PHE A 54 -3.56 23.96 3.54
C PHE A 54 -2.25 23.74 4.30
N MET A 55 -1.76 22.51 4.36
CA MET A 55 -0.49 22.17 5.00
C MET A 55 0.71 22.84 4.31
N SER A 56 0.72 22.90 2.98
CA SER A 56 1.74 23.63 2.21
C SER A 56 1.67 25.13 2.45
N ALA A 57 0.47 25.71 2.42
CA ALA A 57 0.28 27.14 2.68
C ALA A 57 0.78 27.53 4.08
N ARG A 58 0.55 26.67 5.10
CA ARG A 58 1.07 26.89 6.46
C ARG A 58 2.60 26.86 6.57
N LYS A 59 3.28 26.13 5.68
CA LYS A 59 4.74 26.08 5.60
C LYS A 59 5.32 27.22 4.76
N GLY A 60 4.48 28.02 4.10
CA GLY A 60 4.91 29.05 3.14
C GLY A 60 5.45 28.46 1.85
N GLU A 61 5.16 27.19 1.56
CA GLU A 61 5.61 26.49 0.36
C GLU A 61 4.53 26.52 -0.72
N ILE A 62 4.93 26.75 -1.97
CA ILE A 62 4.04 26.58 -3.12
C ILE A 62 4.06 25.10 -3.52
N GLY A 63 2.95 24.39 -3.28
CA GLY A 63 2.83 22.98 -3.63
C GLY A 63 1.73 22.28 -2.85
N GLN A 64 1.76 20.95 -2.87
CA GLN A 64 0.93 20.08 -2.03
C GLN A 64 1.82 19.20 -1.18
N ASN A 65 1.70 19.37 0.13
CA ASN A 65 2.45 18.58 1.09
C ASN A 65 1.61 17.36 1.44
N ARG A 66 2.10 16.19 1.02
CA ARG A 66 1.37 14.93 1.10
C ARG A 66 1.01 14.57 2.55
N LEU A 67 -0.20 14.06 2.76
CA LEU A 67 -0.61 13.47 4.03
C LEU A 67 0.01 12.07 4.20
N ASN A 68 0.16 11.62 5.45
CA ASN A 68 0.83 10.34 5.74
C ASN A 68 0.16 9.13 5.06
N PHE A 69 -1.17 9.12 4.93
CA PHE A 69 -1.87 8.00 4.29
C PHE A 69 -1.85 8.10 2.75
N THR A 70 -1.64 9.28 2.17
CA THR A 70 -1.52 9.43 0.72
C THR A 70 -0.16 8.95 0.20
N THR A 71 0.81 8.68 1.09
CA THR A 71 2.10 8.06 0.75
C THR A 71 2.10 6.54 0.87
N PHE A 72 0.99 5.90 1.22
CA PHE A 72 0.91 4.45 1.27
C PHE A 72 1.09 3.83 -0.13
N PRO A 73 1.74 2.66 -0.23
CA PRO A 73 2.11 2.08 -1.52
C PRO A 73 0.93 1.58 -2.35
N ALA A 74 -0.21 1.28 -1.70
CA ALA A 74 -1.43 0.81 -2.34
C ALA A 74 -2.54 1.85 -2.19
N GLN A 75 -3.20 2.17 -3.31
CA GLN A 75 -4.35 3.07 -3.37
C GLN A 75 -5.45 2.42 -4.21
N GLY A 76 -6.69 2.55 -3.76
CA GLY A 76 -7.86 2.02 -4.45
C GLY A 76 -9.00 3.03 -4.44
N MET A 77 -9.93 2.87 -5.38
CA MET A 77 -11.18 3.63 -5.42
C MET A 77 -12.32 2.71 -5.00
N GLN A 78 -13.13 3.15 -4.05
CA GLN A 78 -14.30 2.41 -3.58
C GLN A 78 -15.58 3.16 -3.95
N THR A 79 -16.54 2.46 -4.53
CA THR A 79 -17.88 3.00 -4.80
C THR A 79 -18.72 2.98 -3.53
N THR A 80 -19.42 4.06 -3.21
CA THR A 80 -20.12 4.26 -1.93
C THR A 80 -21.65 4.22 -2.04
N TYR A 81 -22.20 3.61 -3.09
CA TYR A 81 -23.65 3.46 -3.21
C TYR A 81 -24.16 2.42 -2.21
N ALA A 82 -25.33 2.68 -1.63
CA ALA A 82 -26.11 1.72 -0.86
C ALA A 82 -27.06 0.95 -1.78
N ALA A 83 -27.62 -0.16 -1.30
CA ALA A 83 -28.54 -0.99 -2.10
C ALA A 83 -29.81 -0.22 -2.56
N ASP A 84 -30.24 0.77 -1.78
CA ASP A 84 -31.44 1.57 -2.00
C ASP A 84 -31.13 3.01 -2.46
N ARG A 85 -29.86 3.46 -2.38
CA ARG A 85 -29.49 4.87 -2.58
C ARG A 85 -28.12 5.04 -3.25
N PHE A 86 -28.04 6.00 -4.16
CA PHE A 86 -26.79 6.33 -4.86
C PHE A 86 -25.74 7.01 -3.95
N CYS A 87 -26.20 7.81 -2.99
CA CYS A 87 -25.34 8.45 -2.00
C CYS A 87 -25.50 7.69 -0.67
N GLY A 88 -24.48 6.96 -0.25
CA GLY A 88 -24.45 6.35 1.08
C GLY A 88 -24.32 7.42 2.15
N CYS A 89 -25.31 7.54 3.03
CA CYS A 89 -25.12 8.23 4.30
C CYS A 89 -24.32 7.33 5.24
N SER A 90 -23.63 7.90 6.24
CA SER A 90 -22.96 7.14 7.29
C SER A 90 -24.01 6.44 8.16
N ASP A 91 -24.49 5.29 7.69
CA ASP A 91 -25.50 4.47 8.35
C ASP A 91 -24.88 3.70 9.53
N ILE A 92 -24.46 4.43 10.57
CA ILE A 92 -24.09 3.84 11.86
C ILE A 92 -25.31 3.30 12.62
N ASP A 93 -26.52 3.74 12.23
CA ASP A 93 -27.79 3.35 12.83
C ASP A 93 -28.35 2.03 12.28
N VAL A 94 -27.78 1.45 11.21
CA VAL A 94 -28.20 0.12 10.72
C VAL A 94 -27.63 -1.02 11.58
N PHE A 95 -26.66 -0.73 12.45
CA PHE A 95 -26.17 -1.66 13.48
C PHE A 95 -26.95 -1.59 14.80
N ARG A 96 -27.99 -0.74 14.90
CA ARG A 96 -28.94 -0.80 16.01
C ARG A 96 -30.05 -1.81 15.70
N ASN A 97 -29.85 -3.03 16.15
CA ASN A 97 -30.95 -3.92 16.52
C ASN A 97 -31.01 -4.01 18.05
#